data_AF-A0A1U7ZJQ3-F1
#
_entry.id   AF-A0A1U7ZJQ3-F1
#
_cell.length_a   1.000
_cell.length_b   1.000
_cell.length_c   1.000
_cell.angle_alpha   90.00
_cell.angle_beta   90.00
_cell.angle_gamma   90.00
#
_symmetry.space_group_name_H-M   'P 1'
#
loop_
_entity.id
_entity.type
_entity.pdbx_description
1 polymer ?
#
loop_
_entity_poly.entity_id
_entity_poly.type
_entity_poly.pdbx_seq_one_letter_code
_entity_poly.pdbx_strand_id
1 'polypeptide(L)'
;MDGNDKLDEEVYHQMVAAAVTVMAAGVAVIAAVNVFTSKHYKKRRCLTDELGKKIDKLAKQVGEVAEAAEALKNTRYQDYTTVLYEEVMKSEGFDESFLGSAFDFLIDNDRTATSFLAKSPKLRKQWLVDFHAKMDGNGSF
;
A
#
# COMPACT_ATOMS: atom_id res chain seq x y z
N MET A 1 -1.98 -9.53 96.52
CA MET A 1 -2.80 -9.27 95.33
C MET A 1 -1.82 -8.95 94.24
N ASP A 2 -1.47 -9.90 93.37
CA ASP A 2 -0.63 -9.58 92.19
C ASP A 2 -0.41 -10.84 91.37
N GLY A 3 -1.15 -11.00 90.28
CA GLY A 3 -0.96 -12.15 89.40
C GLY A 3 -1.98 -12.25 88.26
N ASN A 4 -3.12 -11.56 88.37
CA ASN A 4 -4.16 -11.57 87.33
C ASN A 4 -4.01 -10.43 86.31
N ASP A 5 -3.45 -9.28 86.72
CA ASP A 5 -3.40 -8.08 85.86
C ASP A 5 -2.31 -8.12 84.76
N LYS A 6 -1.29 -8.98 84.90
CA LYS A 6 -0.23 -9.14 83.88
C LYS A 6 -0.65 -9.97 82.67
N LEU A 7 -1.58 -10.90 82.86
CA LEU A 7 -2.06 -11.77 81.79
C LEU A 7 -2.96 -10.99 80.81
N ASP A 8 -3.71 -10.01 81.31
CA ASP A 8 -4.60 -9.19 80.49
C ASP A 8 -3.82 -8.18 79.63
N GLU A 9 -2.69 -7.65 80.12
CA GLU A 9 -1.82 -6.74 79.37
C GLU A 9 -1.08 -7.47 78.24
N GLU A 10 -0.58 -8.69 78.50
CA GLU A 10 0.12 -9.49 77.49
C GLU A 10 -0.83 -9.96 76.38
N VAL A 11 -2.05 -10.38 76.74
CA VAL A 11 -3.11 -10.71 75.78
C VAL A 11 -3.52 -9.48 74.96
N TYR A 12 -3.62 -8.30 75.58
CA TYR A 12 -3.89 -7.05 74.86
C TYR A 12 -2.78 -6.71 73.86
N HIS A 13 -1.52 -6.77 74.27
CA HIS A 13 -0.38 -6.53 73.38
C HIS A 13 -0.31 -7.55 72.23
N GLN A 14 -0.62 -8.81 72.48
CA GLN A 14 -0.62 -9.86 71.45
C GLN A 14 -1.78 -9.66 70.45
N MET A 15 -2.96 -9.24 70.93
CA MET A 15 -4.12 -8.95 70.10
C MET A 15 -3.89 -7.71 69.22
N VAL A 16 -3.25 -6.66 69.76
CA VAL A 16 -2.83 -5.48 69.00
C VAL A 16 -1.75 -5.84 67.97
N ALA A 17 -0.75 -6.65 68.33
CA ALA A 17 0.29 -7.11 67.40
C ALA A 17 -0.30 -7.94 66.24
N ALA A 18 -1.26 -8.83 66.53
CA ALA A 18 -1.97 -9.60 65.51
C ALA A 18 -2.77 -8.67 64.57
N ALA A 19 -3.48 -7.68 65.10
CA ALA A 19 -4.23 -6.71 64.31
C ALA A 19 -3.32 -5.88 63.39
N VAL A 20 -2.18 -5.41 63.89
CA VAL A 20 -1.18 -4.68 63.09
C VAL A 20 -0.60 -5.56 61.98
N THR A 21 -0.34 -6.84 62.26
CA THR A 21 0.18 -7.79 61.27
C THR A 21 -0.83 -8.07 60.15
N VAL A 22 -2.10 -8.27 60.51
CA VAL A 22 -3.20 -8.45 59.54
C VAL A 22 -3.39 -7.21 58.67
N MET A 23 -3.34 -6.02 59.28
CA MET A 23 -3.42 -4.75 58.53
C MET A 23 -2.24 -4.56 57.58
N ALA A 24 -1.01 -4.86 58.02
CA ALA A 24 0.18 -4.78 57.17
C ALA A 24 0.11 -5.75 55.98
N ALA A 25 -0.37 -6.98 56.19
CA ALA A 25 -0.61 -7.94 55.12
C ALA A 25 -1.67 -7.44 54.11
N GLY A 26 -2.75 -6.81 54.60
CA GLY A 26 -3.79 -6.22 53.76
C GLY A 26 -3.25 -5.11 52.84
N VAL A 27 -2.40 -4.22 53.36
CA VAL A 27 -1.75 -3.16 52.57
C VAL A 27 -0.85 -3.75 51.47
N ALA A 28 -0.12 -4.81 51.77
CA ALA A 28 0.76 -5.48 50.80
C ALA A 28 -0.03 -6.12 49.64
N VAL A 29 -1.19 -6.74 49.91
CA VAL A 29 -2.06 -7.34 48.89
C VAL A 29 -2.60 -6.25 47.94
N ILE A 30 -3.06 -5.12 48.47
CA ILE A 30 -3.58 -4.00 47.67
C ILE A 30 -2.46 -3.42 46.78
N ALA A 31 -1.26 -3.25 47.32
CA ALA A 31 -0.10 -2.77 46.56
C ALA A 31 0.28 -3.75 45.42
N ALA A 32 0.28 -5.06 45.68
CA ALA A 32 0.59 -6.07 44.67
C ALA A 32 -0.42 -6.09 43.53
N VAL A 33 -1.73 -5.97 43.83
CA VAL A 33 -2.79 -5.90 42.82
C VAL A 33 -2.63 -4.64 41.96
N ASN A 34 -2.35 -3.48 42.57
CA ASN A 34 -2.09 -2.24 41.82
C ASN A 34 -0.85 -2.34 40.92
N VAL A 35 0.23 -2.96 41.39
CA VAL A 35 1.44 -3.17 40.57
C VAL A 35 1.17 -4.14 39.41
N PHE A 36 0.40 -5.21 39.66
CA PHE A 36 0.08 -6.22 38.66
C PHE A 36 -0.81 -5.67 37.54
N THR A 37 -1.91 -5.01 37.90
CA THR A 37 -2.78 -4.33 36.93
C THR A 37 -2.03 -3.21 36.22
N SER A 38 -1.07 -2.57 36.91
CA SER A 38 -0.30 -1.47 36.36
C SER A 38 0.66 -1.87 35.23
N LYS A 39 1.39 -2.96 35.46
CA LYS A 39 2.28 -3.56 34.44
C LYS A 39 1.48 -4.07 33.24
N HIS A 40 0.32 -4.68 33.47
CA HIS A 40 -0.53 -5.21 32.40
C HIS A 40 -1.13 -4.13 31.50
N TYR A 41 -1.51 -2.96 32.03
CA TYR A 41 -1.99 -1.86 31.18
C TYR A 41 -0.87 -1.28 30.32
N LYS A 42 0.35 -1.09 30.86
CA LYS A 42 1.48 -0.51 30.11
C LYS A 42 1.86 -1.40 28.92
N LYS A 43 1.90 -2.71 29.12
CA LYS A 43 2.26 -3.67 28.07
C LYS A 43 1.26 -3.68 26.91
N ARG A 44 -0.05 -3.60 27.21
CA ARG A 44 -1.09 -3.56 26.16
C ARG A 44 -1.08 -2.25 25.36
N ARG A 45 -0.87 -1.11 26.02
CA ARG A 45 -0.78 0.21 25.35
C ARG A 45 0.40 0.29 24.38
N CYS A 46 1.54 -0.31 24.73
CA CYS A 46 2.73 -0.31 23.87
C CYS A 46 2.53 -1.14 22.60
N LEU A 47 1.84 -2.29 22.71
CA LEU A 47 1.50 -3.14 21.56
C LEU A 47 0.53 -2.44 20.60
N THR A 48 -0.47 -1.72 21.13
CA THR A 48 -1.38 -0.93 20.29
C THR A 48 -0.68 0.23 19.60
N ASP A 49 0.28 0.89 20.25
CA ASP A 49 1.08 1.97 19.64
C ASP A 49 2.01 1.45 18.55
N GLU A 50 2.63 0.28 18.74
CA GLU A 50 3.50 -0.32 17.71
C GLU A 50 2.69 -0.76 16.49
N LEU A 51 1.50 -1.34 16.71
CA LEU A 51 0.59 -1.72 15.64
C LEU A 51 0.05 -0.48 14.89
N GLY A 52 -0.32 0.58 15.61
CA GLY A 52 -0.72 1.86 15.01
C GLY A 52 0.35 2.44 14.09
N LYS A 53 1.61 2.47 14.55
CA LYS A 53 2.75 2.93 13.73
C LYS A 53 2.94 2.10 12.46
N LYS A 54 2.71 0.78 12.52
CA LYS A 54 2.79 -0.10 11.34
C LYS A 54 1.65 0.17 10.36
N ILE A 55 0.43 0.36 10.87
CA ILE A 55 -0.75 0.71 10.06
C ILE A 55 -0.54 2.07 9.38
N ASP A 56 -0.05 3.08 10.11
CA ASP A 56 0.24 4.41 9.56
C ASP A 56 1.31 4.34 8.46
N LYS A 57 2.36 3.53 8.67
CA LYS A 57 3.40 3.32 7.66
C LYS A 57 2.82 2.65 6.41
N LEU A 58 2.00 1.62 6.57
CA LEU A 58 1.35 0.95 5.44
C LEU A 58 0.39 1.89 4.70
N ALA A 59 -0.43 2.66 5.43
CA ALA A 59 -1.33 3.64 4.85
C ALA A 59 -0.57 4.70 4.03
N LYS A 60 0.58 5.17 4.55
CA LYS A 60 1.46 6.08 3.82
C LYS A 60 2.02 5.45 2.53
N GLN A 61 2.54 4.23 2.61
CA GLN A 61 3.07 3.53 1.44
C GLN A 61 1.99 3.26 0.38
N VAL A 62 0.77 2.91 0.80
CA VAL A 62 -0.36 2.72 -0.11
C VAL A 62 -0.76 4.05 -0.76
N GLY A 63 -0.75 5.15 0.00
CA GLY A 63 -0.98 6.49 -0.54
C GLY A 63 0.06 6.88 -1.60
N GLU A 64 1.34 6.65 -1.33
CA GLU A 64 2.44 6.90 -2.28
C GLU A 64 2.30 6.06 -3.56
N VAL A 65 1.90 4.79 -3.44
CA VAL A 65 1.65 3.90 -4.60
C VAL A 65 0.44 4.36 -5.40
N ALA A 66 -0.64 4.79 -4.74
CA ALA A 66 -1.83 5.32 -5.42
C ALA A 66 -1.49 6.62 -6.18
N GLU A 67 -0.74 7.52 -5.56
CA GLU A 67 -0.29 8.76 -6.19
C GLU A 67 0.63 8.49 -7.39
N ALA A 68 1.58 7.54 -7.27
CA ALA A 68 2.42 7.12 -8.38
C ALA A 68 1.61 6.47 -9.51
N ALA A 69 0.59 5.67 -9.19
CA ALA A 69 -0.29 5.05 -10.18
C ALA A 69 -1.12 6.10 -10.94
N GLU A 70 -1.68 7.09 -10.24
CA GLU A 70 -2.40 8.21 -10.86
C GLU A 70 -1.47 9.09 -11.71
N ALA A 71 -0.25 9.37 -11.24
CA ALA A 71 0.75 10.10 -12.03
C ALA A 71 1.18 9.35 -13.30
N LEU A 72 1.25 8.01 -13.25
CA LEU A 72 1.54 7.17 -14.43
C LEU A 72 0.38 7.15 -15.44
N LYS A 73 -0.87 7.17 -14.97
CA LYS A 73 -2.04 7.32 -15.86
C LYS A 73 -1.97 8.62 -16.65
N ASN A 74 -1.62 9.74 -16.00
CA ASN A 74 -1.69 11.06 -16.61
C ASN A 74 -0.51 11.41 -17.53
N THR A 75 0.63 10.71 -17.41
CA THR A 75 1.86 11.02 -18.17
C THR A 75 2.16 10.04 -19.31
N ARG A 76 1.53 8.86 -19.33
CA ARG A 76 1.88 7.79 -20.26
C ARG A 76 0.72 7.25 -21.10
N TYR A 77 -0.52 7.59 -20.77
CA TYR A 77 -1.70 7.06 -21.47
C TYR A 77 -2.29 8.11 -22.43
N GLN A 78 -1.50 8.55 -23.42
CA GLN A 78 -2.17 8.86 -24.68
C GLN A 78 -2.63 7.53 -25.24
N ASP A 79 -3.92 7.43 -25.59
CA ASP A 79 -4.46 6.22 -26.19
C ASP A 79 -3.58 5.84 -27.38
N TYR A 80 -2.94 4.68 -27.29
CA TYR A 80 -2.01 4.15 -28.30
C TYR A 80 -2.63 4.20 -29.69
N THR A 81 -3.93 3.94 -29.77
CA THR A 81 -4.76 4.01 -30.98
C THR A 81 -4.79 5.43 -31.56
N THR A 82 -4.97 6.43 -30.70
CA THR A 82 -5.02 7.85 -31.10
C THR A 82 -3.66 8.32 -31.59
N VAL A 83 -2.58 7.99 -30.87
CA VAL A 83 -1.20 8.34 -31.29
C VAL A 83 -0.85 7.66 -32.61
N LEU A 84 -1.18 6.38 -32.75
CA LEU A 84 -0.95 5.64 -33.98
C LEU A 84 -1.71 6.24 -35.16
N TYR A 85 -2.99 6.59 -34.95
CA TYR A 85 -3.81 7.22 -35.97
C TYR A 85 -3.21 8.55 -36.44
N GLU A 86 -2.83 9.43 -35.52
CA GLU A 86 -2.20 10.71 -35.86
C GLU A 86 -0.89 10.53 -36.64
N GLU A 87 -0.02 9.59 -36.22
CA GLU A 87 1.27 9.36 -36.88
C GLU A 87 1.12 8.73 -38.26
N VAL A 88 0.11 7.89 -38.48
CA VAL A 88 -0.22 7.36 -39.81
C VAL A 88 -0.74 8.50 -40.70
N MET A 89 -1.68 9.29 -40.20
CA MET A 89 -2.31 10.39 -40.96
C MET A 89 -1.37 11.55 -41.29
N LYS A 90 -0.29 11.74 -40.52
CA LYS A 90 0.79 12.70 -40.86
C LYS A 90 1.59 12.34 -42.12
N SER A 91 1.41 11.13 -42.66
CA SER A 91 2.18 10.66 -43.81
C SER A 91 1.64 11.23 -45.13
N GLU A 92 2.28 12.30 -45.61
CA GLU A 92 1.90 12.96 -46.87
C GLU A 92 2.23 12.11 -48.12
N GLY A 93 1.34 12.20 -49.12
CA GLY A 93 1.50 11.58 -50.44
C GLY A 93 0.78 10.25 -50.63
N PHE A 94 -0.10 9.88 -49.70
CA PHE A 94 -0.98 8.73 -49.80
C PHE A 94 -2.45 9.16 -49.69
N ASP A 95 -3.33 8.36 -50.29
CA ASP A 95 -4.77 8.56 -50.15
C ASP A 95 -5.26 8.18 -48.74
N GLU A 96 -6.26 8.88 -48.22
CA GLU A 96 -6.80 8.66 -46.89
C GLU A 96 -7.38 7.24 -46.72
N SER A 97 -7.97 6.67 -47.78
CA SER A 97 -8.49 5.29 -47.78
C SER A 97 -7.38 4.26 -47.58
N PHE A 98 -6.22 4.48 -48.23
CA PHE A 98 -5.06 3.64 -48.04
C PHE A 98 -4.48 3.78 -46.63
N LEU A 99 -4.37 5.01 -46.11
CA LEU A 99 -3.88 5.25 -44.76
C LEU A 99 -4.80 4.61 -43.70
N GLY A 100 -6.12 4.63 -43.93
CA GLY A 100 -7.09 3.89 -43.12
C GLY A 100 -6.84 2.38 -43.12
N SER A 101 -6.64 1.78 -44.30
CA SER A 101 -6.33 0.35 -44.43
C SER A 101 -5.01 -0.04 -43.75
N ALA A 102 -3.99 0.84 -43.86
CA ALA A 102 -2.71 0.65 -43.17
C ALA A 102 -2.88 0.76 -41.64
N PHE A 103 -3.70 1.69 -41.17
CA PHE A 103 -4.02 1.83 -39.76
C PHE A 103 -4.73 0.58 -39.21
N ASP A 104 -5.77 0.08 -39.89
CA ASP A 104 -6.48 -1.13 -39.49
C ASP A 104 -5.53 -2.34 -39.39
N PHE A 105 -4.64 -2.50 -40.37
CA PHE A 105 -3.61 -3.55 -40.32
C PHE A 105 -2.66 -3.40 -39.12
N LEU A 106 -2.28 -2.17 -38.78
CA LEU A 106 -1.39 -1.90 -37.65
C LEU A 106 -2.10 -2.17 -36.31
N ILE A 107 -3.39 -1.83 -36.19
CA ILE A 107 -4.20 -2.16 -35.01
C ILE A 107 -4.32 -3.67 -34.83
N ASP A 108 -4.54 -4.42 -35.91
CA ASP A 108 -4.60 -5.89 -35.87
C ASP A 108 -3.23 -6.52 -35.54
N ASN A 109 -2.13 -5.80 -35.78
CA ASN A 109 -0.76 -6.28 -35.61
C ASN A 109 0.05 -5.40 -34.65
N ASP A 110 -0.22 -5.54 -33.35
CA ASP A 110 0.37 -4.72 -32.29
C ASP A 110 1.91 -4.59 -32.35
N ARG A 111 2.61 -5.69 -32.64
CA ARG A 111 4.08 -5.68 -32.78
C ARG A 111 4.55 -4.78 -33.93
N THR A 112 3.79 -4.76 -35.03
CA THR A 112 4.10 -3.93 -36.20
C THR A 112 3.79 -2.47 -35.91
N ALA A 113 2.64 -2.17 -35.28
CA ALA A 113 2.27 -0.82 -34.82
C ALA A 113 3.29 -0.22 -33.85
N THR A 114 3.72 -0.99 -32.84
CA THR A 114 4.78 -0.54 -31.92
C THR A 114 6.08 -0.24 -32.66
N SER A 115 6.47 -1.09 -33.62
CA SER A 115 7.66 -0.85 -34.44
C SER A 115 7.52 0.35 -35.37
N PHE A 116 6.31 0.65 -35.85
CA PHE A 116 6.00 1.78 -36.70
C PHE A 116 6.12 3.09 -35.93
N LEU A 117 5.57 3.16 -34.72
CA LEU A 117 5.70 4.33 -33.85
C LEU A 117 7.16 4.60 -33.44
N ALA A 118 7.98 3.57 -33.26
CA ALA A 118 9.40 3.72 -32.96
C ALA A 118 10.25 4.24 -34.14
N LYS A 119 9.75 4.16 -35.38
CA LYS A 119 10.47 4.61 -36.58
C LYS A 119 10.46 6.14 -36.69
N SER A 120 11.47 6.69 -37.36
CA SER A 120 11.47 8.10 -37.78
C SER A 120 10.42 8.35 -38.89
N PRO A 121 9.96 9.60 -39.09
CA PRO A 121 8.96 9.90 -40.14
C PRO A 121 9.35 9.39 -41.53
N LYS A 122 10.65 9.46 -41.89
CA LYS A 122 11.16 8.93 -43.17
C LYS A 122 10.96 7.41 -43.29
N LEU A 123 11.25 6.68 -42.21
CA LEU A 123 11.09 5.22 -42.18
C LEU A 123 9.62 4.79 -42.09
N ARG A 124 8.76 5.59 -41.48
CA ARG A 124 7.30 5.38 -41.50
C ARG A 124 6.74 5.53 -42.90
N LYS A 125 7.14 6.58 -43.62
CA LYS A 125 6.80 6.76 -45.03
C LYS A 125 7.28 5.60 -45.89
N GLN A 126 8.53 5.16 -45.71
CA GLN A 126 9.05 3.99 -46.43
C GLN A 126 8.24 2.72 -46.13
N TRP A 127 7.89 2.49 -44.86
CA TRP A 127 7.07 1.35 -44.47
C TRP A 127 5.70 1.37 -45.16
N LEU A 128 5.07 2.54 -45.28
CA LEU A 128 3.81 2.70 -46.03
C LEU A 128 3.98 2.40 -47.52
N VAL A 129 5.08 2.84 -48.16
CA VAL A 129 5.38 2.47 -49.55
C VAL A 129 5.52 0.96 -49.70
N ASP A 130 6.26 0.31 -48.80
CA ASP A 130 6.47 -1.14 -48.85
C ASP A 130 5.16 -1.91 -48.60
N PHE A 131 4.30 -1.38 -47.72
CA PHE A 131 2.97 -1.92 -47.45
C PHE A 131 2.05 -1.78 -48.67
N HIS A 132 2.04 -0.61 -49.31
CA HIS A 132 1.28 -0.37 -50.54
C HIS A 132 1.71 -1.32 -51.66
N ALA A 133 3.02 -1.47 -51.89
CA ALA A 133 3.54 -2.38 -52.91
C ALA A 133 3.17 -3.85 -52.64
N LYS A 134 3.07 -4.26 -51.37
CA LYS A 134 2.58 -5.60 -51.02
C LYS A 134 1.10 -5.78 -51.30
N MET A 135 0.28 -4.75 -51.07
CA MET A 135 -1.16 -4.79 -51.36
C MET A 135 -1.42 -4.87 -52.88
N ASP A 136 -0.62 -4.18 -53.69
CA ASP A 136 -0.75 -4.23 -55.16
C ASP A 136 -0.17 -5.51 -55.78
N GLY A 137 0.86 -6.08 -55.15
CA GLY A 137 1.55 -7.29 -55.63
C GLY A 137 0.89 -8.61 -55.24
N ASN A 138 0.08 -8.62 -54.18
CA ASN A 138 -0.73 -9.77 -53.77
C ASN A 138 -2.20 -9.53 -54.15
N GLY A 139 -2.56 -9.85 -55.38
CA GLY A 139 -3.95 -10.16 -55.69
C GLY A 139 -4.41 -11.35 -54.83
N SER A 140 -5.47 -11.14 -54.05
CA SER A 140 -6.15 -12.07 -53.14
C SER A 140 -5.68 -12.06 -51.68
N PHE A 141 -6.46 -11.35 -50.86
CA PHE A 141 -6.92 -11.91 -49.58
C PHE A 141 -7.88 -13.09 -49.84
#